data_AF-A0A957ZNS0-F1
#
_entry.id   AF-A0A957ZNS0-F1
#
_cell.length_a   1.000
_cell.length_b   1.000
_cell.length_c   1.000
_cell.angle_alpha   90.00
_cell.angle_beta   90.00
_cell.angle_gamma   90.00
#
_symmetry.space_group_name_H-M   'P 1'
#
loop_
_entity.id
_entity.type
_entity.pdbx_description
1 polymer ?
#
loop_
_entity_poly.entity_id
_entity_poly.type
_entity_poly.pdbx_seq_one_letter_code
_entity_poly.pdbx_strand_id
1 'polypeptide(L)'
;MLLRTHRRTLLFGFLFLAVMLLAMAGNQAQLHAQSSAPGETIPPDPYKLFLSLIAYNGGQTIPPQQPLVYSSLSIEGAPTDRPAEVHPDLNLAIRSYAVTSGHLGLVNYGGDTDPLAPQIDGMFGPPRLPGFKTLFQVYDWDWACNPPDGCRGALISDYPVTLLEMTTTPGETISIPRRDPQIDAAGYRALVLYASERRLTITYTRRDSAAVGYLIHLEDFDVNPGLVALYRQLDAAGRARLPALRNGEIVGVADGGAVKIATRDTGRFLDPRTCKDWWNGYLDQCTVQLRRPPK
;
A
#
# COMPACT_ATOMS: atom_id res chain seq x y z
N MET A 1 -54.09 -4.54 -42.16
CA MET A 1 -53.27 -4.16 -40.99
C MET A 1 -51.78 -4.48 -41.24
N LEU A 2 -51.22 -4.11 -42.41
CA LEU A 2 -49.83 -4.42 -42.79
C LEU A 2 -49.05 -3.20 -43.33
N LEU A 3 -49.70 -2.05 -43.54
CA LEU A 3 -49.03 -0.83 -44.01
C LEU A 3 -48.50 0.10 -42.90
N ARG A 4 -48.82 -0.16 -41.62
CA ARG A 4 -48.47 0.75 -40.51
C ARG A 4 -47.11 0.42 -39.86
N THR A 5 -46.58 -0.77 -40.07
CA THR A 5 -45.31 -1.26 -39.50
C THR A 5 -44.10 -0.86 -40.34
N HIS A 6 -44.21 -0.77 -41.67
CA HIS A 6 -43.08 -0.38 -42.53
C HIS A 6 -42.60 1.06 -42.35
N ARG A 7 -43.49 1.98 -41.97
CA ARG A 7 -43.15 3.40 -41.81
C ARG A 7 -42.33 3.69 -40.54
N ARG A 8 -42.37 2.80 -39.54
CA ARG A 8 -41.58 2.93 -38.30
C ARG A 8 -40.17 2.36 -38.46
N THR A 9 -39.99 1.30 -39.23
CA THR A 9 -38.67 0.69 -39.47
C THR A 9 -37.79 1.57 -40.37
N LEU A 10 -38.39 2.28 -41.33
CA LEU A 10 -37.68 3.23 -42.19
C LEU A 10 -37.18 4.48 -41.43
N LEU A 11 -37.90 4.93 -40.40
CA LEU A 11 -37.51 6.09 -39.60
C LEU A 11 -36.34 5.78 -38.66
N PHE A 12 -36.28 4.56 -38.10
CA PHE A 12 -35.14 4.11 -37.28
C PHE A 12 -33.87 3.87 -38.11
N GLY A 13 -34.01 3.35 -39.33
CA GLY A 13 -32.86 3.18 -40.23
C GLY A 13 -32.20 4.51 -40.63
N PHE A 14 -33.00 5.54 -40.90
CA PHE A 14 -32.48 6.87 -41.23
C PHE A 14 -31.76 7.55 -40.07
N LEU A 15 -32.28 7.40 -38.84
CA LEU A 15 -31.67 8.00 -37.65
C LEU A 15 -30.31 7.35 -37.34
N PHE A 16 -30.19 6.03 -37.53
CA PHE A 16 -28.94 5.30 -37.30
C PHE A 16 -27.87 5.65 -38.34
N LEU A 17 -28.27 5.81 -39.61
CA LEU A 17 -27.36 6.23 -40.68
C LEU A 17 -26.83 7.67 -40.46
N ALA A 18 -27.70 8.57 -39.97
CA ALA A 18 -27.31 9.95 -39.67
C ALA A 18 -26.27 10.06 -38.54
N VAL A 19 -26.41 9.25 -37.48
CA VAL A 19 -25.45 9.21 -36.37
C VAL A 19 -24.10 8.62 -36.81
N MET A 20 -24.10 7.60 -37.66
CA MET A 20 -22.87 7.02 -38.25
C MET A 20 -22.12 8.02 -39.15
N LEU A 21 -22.85 8.81 -39.95
CA LEU A 21 -22.24 9.82 -40.83
C LEU A 21 -21.66 11.01 -40.04
N LEU A 22 -22.26 11.41 -38.93
CA LEU A 22 -21.69 12.43 -38.04
C LEU A 22 -20.44 11.94 -37.29
N ALA A 23 -20.33 10.65 -36.97
CA ALA A 23 -19.14 10.07 -36.35
C ALA A 23 -17.94 9.96 -37.31
N MET A 24 -18.19 9.81 -38.61
CA MET A 24 -17.15 9.71 -39.65
C MET A 24 -16.57 11.08 -40.08
N ALA A 25 -17.30 12.18 -39.86
CA ALA A 25 -16.81 13.52 -40.17
C ALA A 25 -15.89 14.11 -39.08
N GLY A 26 -15.84 13.52 -37.88
CA GLY A 26 -15.12 14.07 -36.73
C GLY A 26 -13.63 13.70 -36.62
N ASN A 27 -13.08 12.86 -37.50
CA ASN A 27 -11.73 12.31 -37.33
C ASN A 27 -10.90 12.29 -38.63
N GLN A 28 -10.73 13.45 -39.27
CA GLN A 28 -9.67 13.63 -40.27
C GLN A 28 -8.60 14.61 -39.75
N ALA A 29 -7.71 14.11 -38.90
CA ALA A 29 -6.41 14.74 -38.74
C ALA A 29 -5.53 14.34 -39.93
N GLN A 30 -5.13 15.32 -40.75
CA GLN A 30 -4.27 15.11 -41.92
C GLN A 30 -2.88 14.60 -41.49
N LEU A 31 -2.51 13.39 -41.94
CA LEU A 31 -1.12 12.94 -41.93
C LEU A 31 -0.36 13.64 -43.07
N HIS A 32 0.56 14.53 -42.73
CA HIS A 32 1.53 15.08 -43.67
C HIS A 32 2.77 14.17 -43.68
N ALA A 33 3.15 13.66 -44.84
CA ALA A 33 4.48 13.09 -45.09
C ALA A 33 5.34 14.18 -45.74
N GLN A 34 6.47 14.56 -45.11
CA GLN A 34 7.41 15.51 -45.68
C GLN A 34 8.64 14.79 -46.25
N SER A 35 8.95 15.07 -47.51
CA SER A 35 10.26 14.84 -48.13
C SER A 35 11.16 16.04 -47.85
N SER A 36 12.40 15.82 -47.37
CA SER A 36 13.37 16.90 -47.18
C SER A 36 14.73 16.58 -47.80
N ALA A 37 15.31 17.57 -48.48
CA ALA A 37 16.61 17.56 -49.13
C ALA A 37 17.75 17.95 -48.15
N PRO A 38 19.04 17.68 -48.46
CA PRO A 38 20.13 17.80 -47.49
C PRO A 38 20.60 19.25 -47.34
N GLY A 39 20.62 19.76 -46.10
CA GLY A 39 21.21 21.07 -45.77
C GLY A 39 20.69 21.81 -44.54
N GLU A 40 19.68 21.30 -43.81
CA GLU A 40 19.17 21.94 -42.59
C GLU A 40 19.89 21.45 -41.32
N THR A 41 20.39 22.39 -40.50
CA THR A 41 21.10 22.16 -39.22
C THR A 41 20.17 22.11 -38.00
N ILE A 42 18.91 21.73 -38.19
CA ILE A 42 17.98 21.36 -37.11
C ILE A 42 17.47 19.96 -37.44
N PRO A 43 17.56 18.96 -36.56
CA PRO A 43 16.95 17.66 -36.83
C PRO A 43 15.43 17.86 -36.93
N PRO A 44 14.79 17.55 -38.07
CA PRO A 44 13.35 17.55 -38.16
C PRO A 44 12.89 16.14 -37.82
N ASP A 45 12.72 15.86 -36.53
CA ASP A 45 11.79 14.80 -36.10
C ASP A 45 11.35 14.99 -34.65
N PRO A 46 10.10 14.61 -34.32
CA PRO A 46 9.45 14.96 -33.09
C PRO A 46 9.88 13.95 -32.04
N TYR A 47 10.94 14.26 -31.29
CA TYR A 47 11.10 13.62 -29.99
C TYR A 47 9.84 13.95 -29.19
N LYS A 48 8.92 12.98 -29.13
CA LYS A 48 7.85 12.95 -28.16
C LYS A 48 8.55 12.99 -26.81
N LEU A 49 8.67 14.18 -26.25
CA LEU A 49 8.93 14.38 -24.84
C LEU A 49 7.82 13.63 -24.12
N PHE A 50 8.12 12.42 -23.66
CA PHE A 50 7.32 11.72 -22.67
C PHE A 50 7.51 12.48 -21.35
N LEU A 51 6.74 13.55 -21.17
CA LEU A 51 6.43 14.02 -19.84
C LEU A 51 5.61 12.92 -19.18
N SER A 52 6.13 12.35 -18.08
CA SER A 52 5.31 11.52 -17.20
C SER A 52 4.05 12.33 -16.87
N LEU A 53 2.89 11.77 -17.23
CA LEU A 53 1.62 12.34 -16.78
C LEU A 53 1.56 12.11 -15.27
N ILE A 54 2.05 13.07 -14.49
CA ILE A 54 1.72 13.15 -13.08
C ILE A 54 0.23 13.47 -13.08
N ALA A 55 -0.59 12.44 -12.84
CA ALA A 55 -2.00 12.63 -12.54
C ALA A 55 -2.08 13.43 -11.24
N TYR A 56 -2.11 14.75 -11.39
CA TYR A 56 -2.42 15.66 -10.29
C TYR A 56 -3.89 15.46 -9.95
N ASN A 57 -4.18 14.55 -9.02
CA ASN A 57 -5.47 14.56 -8.35
C ASN A 57 -5.53 15.89 -7.60
N GLY A 58 -6.46 16.76 -7.98
CA GLY A 58 -6.70 18.07 -7.34
C GLY A 58 -7.24 17.99 -5.91
N GLY A 59 -6.66 17.12 -5.08
CA GLY A 59 -6.79 17.12 -3.63
C GLY A 59 -5.93 18.22 -3.02
N GLN A 60 -6.23 18.58 -1.77
CA GLN A 60 -5.45 19.57 -1.01
C GLN A 60 -3.95 19.34 -1.17
N THR A 61 -3.22 20.36 -1.59
CA THR A 61 -1.75 20.31 -1.65
C THR A 61 -1.23 20.28 -0.21
N ILE A 62 -0.88 19.10 0.27
CA ILE A 62 -0.13 19.00 1.53
C ILE A 62 1.26 19.58 1.25
N PRO A 63 1.74 20.53 2.09
CA PRO A 63 3.09 21.04 1.96
C PRO A 63 4.12 19.90 1.98
N PRO A 64 5.20 19.98 1.19
CA PRO A 64 6.27 18.99 1.27
C PRO A 64 6.76 18.81 2.71
N GLN A 65 6.90 17.55 3.13
CA GLN A 65 7.41 17.26 4.46
C GLN A 65 8.85 17.74 4.63
N GLN A 66 9.15 18.36 5.78
CA GLN A 66 10.53 18.58 6.18
C GLN A 66 11.16 17.22 6.54
N PRO A 67 12.38 16.91 6.06
CA PRO A 67 13.09 15.71 6.48
C PRO A 67 13.32 15.71 7.99
N LEU A 68 12.86 14.66 8.66
CA LEU A 68 13.14 14.42 10.07
C LEU A 68 14.43 13.60 10.23
N VAL A 69 15.05 13.69 11.40
CA VAL A 69 16.27 12.96 11.71
C VAL A 69 15.91 11.68 12.48
N TYR A 70 16.40 10.54 11.99
CA TYR A 70 16.17 9.24 12.59
C TYR A 70 17.49 8.61 13.03
N SER A 71 17.40 7.70 14.01
CA SER A 71 18.53 6.90 14.46
C SER A 71 18.48 5.50 13.87
N SER A 72 19.55 4.74 14.06
CA SER A 72 19.64 3.34 13.60
C SER A 72 20.15 2.41 14.69
N LEU A 73 19.74 1.14 14.60
CA LEU A 73 20.25 0.04 15.42
C LEU A 73 20.97 -0.98 14.56
N SER A 74 21.93 -1.69 15.16
CA SER A 74 22.47 -2.91 14.55
C SER A 74 21.43 -4.01 14.57
N ILE A 75 21.38 -4.79 13.50
CA ILE A 75 20.49 -5.95 13.43
C ILE A 75 20.99 -7.09 14.31
N GLU A 76 20.12 -8.04 14.63
CA GLU A 76 20.47 -9.34 15.18
C GLU A 76 20.46 -10.40 14.09
N GLY A 77 21.55 -11.17 13.98
CA GLY A 77 21.71 -12.18 12.94
C GLY A 77 22.23 -11.60 11.62
N ALA A 78 21.91 -12.28 10.53
CA ALA A 78 22.30 -11.86 9.18
C ALA A 78 21.27 -10.90 8.57
N PRO A 79 21.68 -10.02 7.64
CA PRO A 79 20.77 -9.32 6.76
C PRO A 79 19.84 -10.28 6.01
N THR A 80 18.73 -9.75 5.52
CA THR A 80 17.84 -10.49 4.61
C THR A 80 18.61 -11.01 3.40
N ASP A 81 18.19 -12.17 2.88
CA ASP A 81 18.91 -12.95 1.86
C ASP A 81 18.76 -12.39 0.43
N ARG A 82 17.93 -11.35 0.24
CA ARG A 82 17.68 -10.72 -1.06
C ARG A 82 17.36 -9.24 -0.92
N PRO A 83 17.49 -8.43 -1.99
CA PRO A 83 17.23 -7.00 -1.90
C PRO A 83 15.79 -6.70 -1.47
N ALA A 84 15.62 -5.83 -0.49
CA ALA A 84 14.30 -5.53 0.09
C ALA A 84 13.31 -4.96 -0.93
N GLU A 85 13.77 -4.24 -1.97
CA GLU A 85 12.93 -3.71 -3.05
C GLU A 85 12.17 -4.81 -3.80
N VAL A 86 12.76 -6.00 -3.97
CA VAL A 86 12.14 -7.14 -4.65
C VAL A 86 11.68 -8.24 -3.69
N HIS A 87 11.78 -8.00 -2.39
CA HIS A 87 11.46 -9.01 -1.38
C HIS A 87 9.95 -9.04 -1.07
N PRO A 88 9.22 -10.12 -1.37
CA PRO A 88 7.75 -10.18 -1.23
C PRO A 88 7.25 -10.09 0.22
N ASP A 89 8.07 -10.49 1.19
CA ASP A 89 7.77 -10.30 2.61
C ASP A 89 8.09 -8.92 3.17
N LEU A 90 8.93 -8.11 2.52
CA LEU A 90 9.32 -6.77 3.00
C LEU A 90 8.66 -5.66 2.19
N ASN A 91 8.50 -5.83 0.88
CA ASN A 91 7.80 -4.91 0.00
C ASN A 91 6.46 -5.53 -0.43
N LEU A 92 5.37 -5.13 0.24
CA LEU A 92 4.06 -5.74 0.05
C LEU A 92 3.54 -5.60 -1.40
N ALA A 93 3.98 -4.58 -2.13
CA ALA A 93 3.59 -4.38 -3.53
C ALA A 93 3.98 -5.55 -4.45
N ILE A 94 5.03 -6.30 -4.10
CA ILE A 94 5.46 -7.49 -4.86
C ILE A 94 4.40 -8.59 -4.77
N ARG A 95 3.91 -8.88 -3.55
CA ARG A 95 2.75 -9.77 -3.32
C ARG A 95 1.49 -9.17 -3.92
N SER A 96 1.27 -7.87 -3.76
CA SER A 96 0.02 -7.17 -4.07
C SER A 96 -1.16 -7.74 -3.27
N TYR A 97 -2.35 -7.24 -3.56
CA TYR A 97 -3.58 -7.57 -2.85
C TYR A 97 -4.80 -7.30 -3.72
N ALA A 98 -5.92 -7.94 -3.41
CA ALA A 98 -7.21 -7.74 -4.07
C ALA A 98 -8.27 -7.28 -3.07
N VAL A 99 -9.22 -6.46 -3.54
CA VAL A 99 -10.38 -6.05 -2.73
C VAL A 99 -11.19 -7.29 -2.34
N THR A 100 -11.66 -7.30 -1.10
CA THR A 100 -12.56 -8.33 -0.56
C THR A 100 -13.75 -7.68 0.14
N SER A 101 -14.73 -8.49 0.54
CA SER A 101 -15.92 -8.04 1.27
C SER A 101 -15.92 -8.55 2.71
N GLY A 102 -16.51 -7.80 3.63
CA GLY A 102 -16.64 -8.20 5.02
C GLY A 102 -17.13 -7.05 5.89
N HIS A 103 -17.21 -7.28 7.20
CA HIS A 103 -17.58 -6.25 8.16
C HIS A 103 -16.55 -5.12 8.22
N LEU A 104 -16.98 -3.88 7.94
CA LEU A 104 -16.17 -2.67 8.10
C LEU A 104 -16.19 -2.19 9.55
N GLY A 105 -15.54 -2.95 10.42
CA GLY A 105 -15.41 -2.67 11.84
C GLY A 105 -14.54 -3.72 12.52
N LEU A 106 -14.41 -3.59 13.83
CA LEU A 106 -13.66 -4.54 14.65
C LEU A 106 -14.35 -5.90 14.69
N VAL A 107 -13.54 -6.97 14.71
CA VAL A 107 -14.02 -8.35 14.76
C VAL A 107 -13.33 -9.14 15.86
N ASN A 108 -14.03 -10.15 16.38
CA ASN A 108 -13.56 -11.05 17.41
C ASN A 108 -13.48 -12.48 16.86
N TYR A 109 -12.30 -13.10 16.91
CA TYR A 109 -12.09 -14.51 16.55
C TYR A 109 -12.06 -15.45 17.78
N GLY A 110 -12.26 -14.91 18.99
CA GLY A 110 -12.11 -15.61 20.26
C GLY A 110 -10.68 -16.06 20.56
N GLY A 111 -10.50 -16.78 21.66
CA GLY A 111 -9.20 -17.31 22.11
C GLY A 111 -8.32 -16.28 22.84
N ASP A 112 -7.09 -16.71 23.15
CA ASP A 112 -6.15 -15.95 23.97
C ASP A 112 -5.72 -14.64 23.31
N THR A 113 -5.50 -13.61 24.12
CA THR A 113 -4.97 -12.29 23.73
C THR A 113 -3.49 -12.21 24.05
N ASP A 114 -2.69 -11.65 23.13
CA ASP A 114 -1.33 -11.19 23.47
C ASP A 114 -1.37 -9.71 23.90
N PRO A 115 -1.17 -9.40 25.20
CA PRO A 115 -1.15 -8.01 25.67
C PRO A 115 0.06 -7.21 25.14
N LEU A 116 1.06 -7.87 24.56
CA LEU A 116 2.29 -7.27 24.07
C LEU A 116 2.28 -7.00 22.55
N ALA A 117 1.15 -7.27 21.88
CA ALA A 117 0.96 -6.96 20.47
C ALA A 117 0.93 -5.43 20.23
N PRO A 118 1.48 -4.95 19.10
CA PRO A 118 1.36 -3.55 18.70
C PRO A 118 -0.10 -3.08 18.61
N GLN A 119 -0.39 -1.88 19.11
CA GLN A 119 -1.73 -1.28 19.11
C GLN A 119 -1.83 -0.23 18.00
N ILE A 120 -2.73 -0.47 17.04
CA ILE A 120 -2.81 0.29 15.77
C ILE A 120 -3.30 1.72 15.99
N ASP A 121 -4.15 1.95 16.99
CA ASP A 121 -4.65 3.28 17.34
C ASP A 121 -3.52 4.28 17.68
N GLY A 122 -2.38 3.78 18.18
CA GLY A 122 -1.18 4.58 18.45
C GLY A 122 -0.47 5.14 17.22
N MET A 123 -0.88 4.75 16.01
CA MET A 123 -0.38 5.36 14.77
C MET A 123 -0.84 6.80 14.58
N PHE A 124 -1.96 7.18 15.21
CA PHE A 124 -2.62 8.47 15.02
C PHE A 124 -2.36 9.42 16.20
N GLY A 125 -2.38 10.73 15.93
CA GLY A 125 -2.23 11.79 16.93
C GLY A 125 -3.45 12.71 16.99
N PRO A 126 -4.30 12.64 18.05
CA PRO A 126 -4.27 11.71 19.18
C PRO A 126 -4.66 10.26 18.79
N PRO A 127 -4.35 9.24 19.63
CA PRO A 127 -4.74 7.87 19.35
C PRO A 127 -6.25 7.72 19.19
N ARG A 128 -6.67 7.00 18.14
CA ARG A 128 -8.08 6.85 17.76
C ARG A 128 -8.33 5.56 16.99
N LEU A 129 -9.58 5.09 17.00
CA LEU A 129 -10.08 4.10 16.05
C LEU A 129 -10.52 4.84 14.76
N PRO A 130 -9.83 4.65 13.62
CA PRO A 130 -10.27 5.21 12.35
C PRO A 130 -11.50 4.48 11.80
N GLY A 131 -12.24 5.15 10.90
CA GLY A 131 -13.22 4.48 10.07
C GLY A 131 -12.53 3.48 9.14
N PHE A 132 -13.15 2.31 8.94
CA PHE A 132 -12.65 1.28 8.02
C PHE A 132 -13.31 1.50 6.66
N LYS A 133 -12.50 1.66 5.61
CA LYS A 133 -12.97 2.11 4.29
C LYS A 133 -13.06 0.97 3.27
N THR A 134 -11.96 0.23 3.11
CA THR A 134 -11.86 -0.87 2.14
C THR A 134 -11.11 -2.03 2.77
N LEU A 135 -11.54 -3.25 2.43
CA LEU A 135 -10.95 -4.50 2.91
C LEU A 135 -10.23 -5.19 1.76
N PHE A 136 -9.11 -5.83 2.06
CA PHE A 136 -8.32 -6.54 1.07
C PHE A 136 -7.82 -7.89 1.60
N GLN A 137 -7.56 -8.80 0.66
CA GLN A 137 -6.76 -9.99 0.88
C GLN A 137 -5.44 -9.86 0.11
N VAL A 138 -4.35 -10.18 0.79
CA VAL A 138 -2.99 -10.19 0.25
C VAL A 138 -2.79 -11.50 -0.48
N TYR A 139 -2.09 -11.47 -1.62
CA TYR A 139 -1.70 -12.69 -2.29
C TYR A 139 -0.59 -13.41 -1.52
N ASP A 140 -0.67 -14.73 -1.50
CA ASP A 140 0.42 -15.55 -1.04
C ASP A 140 1.60 -15.47 -2.01
N TRP A 141 2.74 -15.97 -1.58
CA TRP A 141 3.95 -16.06 -2.37
C TRP A 141 4.40 -17.50 -2.42
N ASP A 142 4.32 -18.07 -3.61
CA ASP A 142 4.82 -19.40 -3.87
C ASP A 142 6.33 -19.31 -4.11
N TRP A 143 7.11 -19.82 -3.16
CA TRP A 143 8.57 -19.88 -3.26
C TRP A 143 9.06 -21.00 -4.18
N ALA A 144 8.21 -21.95 -4.53
CA ALA A 144 8.56 -23.11 -5.35
C ALA A 144 8.39 -22.86 -6.86
N CYS A 145 7.62 -21.85 -7.27
CA CYS A 145 7.53 -21.46 -8.67
C CYS A 145 8.75 -20.61 -9.11
N ASN A 146 9.05 -20.65 -10.41
CA ASN A 146 10.28 -20.14 -11.02
C ASN A 146 9.88 -19.08 -12.08
N PRO A 147 10.50 -17.88 -12.28
CA PRO A 147 11.65 -17.19 -11.64
C PRO A 147 11.47 -15.64 -11.38
N PRO A 148 12.43 -14.92 -10.75
CA PRO A 148 13.70 -15.41 -10.19
C PRO A 148 13.67 -15.76 -8.70
N ASP A 149 12.68 -15.32 -7.90
CA ASP A 149 12.65 -15.54 -6.44
C ASP A 149 11.24 -15.92 -5.95
N GLY A 150 10.60 -16.87 -6.62
CA GLY A 150 9.19 -17.23 -6.43
C GLY A 150 8.25 -16.41 -7.30
N CYS A 151 6.95 -16.61 -7.10
CA CYS A 151 5.89 -15.93 -7.83
C CYS A 151 4.64 -15.76 -6.96
N ARG A 152 3.73 -14.90 -7.41
CA ARG A 152 2.47 -14.62 -6.73
C ARG A 152 1.57 -15.86 -6.76
N GLY A 153 1.14 -16.31 -5.58
CA GLY A 153 0.20 -17.41 -5.40
C GLY A 153 -1.26 -16.97 -5.37
N ALA A 154 -2.11 -17.80 -4.77
CA ALA A 154 -3.52 -17.48 -4.53
C ALA A 154 -3.69 -16.43 -3.41
N LEU A 155 -4.89 -15.86 -3.26
CA LEU A 155 -5.20 -14.99 -2.12
C LEU A 155 -5.11 -15.79 -0.81
N ILE A 156 -4.48 -15.19 0.21
CA ILE A 156 -4.43 -15.77 1.56
C ILE A 156 -5.85 -15.82 2.12
N SER A 157 -6.33 -17.03 2.41
CA SER A 157 -7.72 -17.29 2.83
C SER A 157 -7.88 -17.69 4.29
N ASP A 158 -6.79 -17.72 5.06
CA ASP A 158 -6.83 -18.00 6.50
C ASP A 158 -7.77 -17.03 7.21
N TYR A 159 -7.61 -15.74 6.90
CA TYR A 159 -8.50 -14.68 7.34
C TYR A 159 -9.22 -14.09 6.11
N PRO A 160 -10.50 -13.70 6.25
CA PRO A 160 -11.25 -13.05 5.17
C PRO A 160 -10.68 -11.68 4.80
N VAL A 161 -9.88 -11.07 5.69
CA VAL A 161 -9.19 -9.79 5.48
C VAL A 161 -7.78 -9.92 6.01
N THR A 162 -6.79 -9.46 5.24
CA THR A 162 -5.37 -9.44 5.66
C THR A 162 -4.70 -8.08 5.42
N LEU A 163 -5.44 -7.11 4.87
CA LEU A 163 -5.02 -5.72 4.70
C LEU A 163 -6.27 -4.84 4.81
N LEU A 164 -6.16 -3.73 5.54
CA LEU A 164 -7.24 -2.80 5.85
C LEU A 164 -6.88 -1.38 5.42
N GLU A 165 -7.75 -0.71 4.69
CA GLU A 165 -7.68 0.74 4.46
C GLU A 165 -8.46 1.49 5.54
N MET A 166 -7.78 2.41 6.21
CA MET A 166 -8.29 3.21 7.34
C MET A 166 -8.37 4.68 6.95
N THR A 167 -9.45 5.36 7.34
CA THR A 167 -9.65 6.79 7.04
C THR A 167 -8.67 7.67 7.81
N THR A 168 -8.12 8.66 7.11
CA THR A 168 -7.26 9.71 7.67
C THR A 168 -7.69 11.09 7.19
N THR A 169 -7.22 12.12 7.87
CA THR A 169 -7.29 13.49 7.35
C THR A 169 -6.03 13.78 6.52
N PRO A 170 -6.13 14.43 5.35
CA PRO A 170 -4.95 14.93 4.65
C PRO A 170 -4.08 15.78 5.58
N GLY A 171 -2.78 15.48 5.65
CA GLY A 171 -1.80 16.12 6.53
C GLY A 171 -1.74 15.54 7.93
N GLU A 172 -2.57 14.56 8.28
CA GLU A 172 -2.50 13.86 9.56
C GLU A 172 -1.16 13.12 9.67
N THR A 173 -0.46 13.32 10.78
CA THR A 173 0.81 12.64 11.03
C THR A 173 0.58 11.16 11.31
N ILE A 174 1.44 10.33 10.76
CA ILE A 174 1.41 8.88 10.92
C ILE A 174 2.65 8.46 11.72
N SER A 175 2.44 7.68 12.77
CA SER A 175 3.47 6.98 13.56
C SER A 175 3.35 5.46 13.37
N ILE A 176 4.26 4.69 13.98
CA ILE A 176 4.10 3.23 14.06
C ILE A 176 2.97 2.85 15.04
N PRO A 177 2.34 1.67 14.90
CA PRO A 177 1.52 1.10 15.97
C PRO A 177 2.32 1.08 17.28
N ARG A 178 1.71 1.56 18.38
CA ARG A 178 2.44 1.67 19.64
C ARG A 178 2.67 0.29 20.25
N ARG A 179 3.82 0.08 20.88
CA ARG A 179 4.11 -1.17 21.58
C ARG A 179 4.89 -0.92 22.86
N ASP A 180 4.58 -1.69 23.90
CA ASP A 180 5.18 -1.52 25.23
C ASP A 180 6.55 -2.18 25.38
N PRO A 181 6.80 -3.42 24.90
CA PRO A 181 8.15 -3.97 24.92
C PRO A 181 9.11 -3.22 23.99
N GLN A 182 10.34 -2.99 24.47
CA GLN A 182 11.45 -2.45 23.67
C GLN A 182 12.20 -3.58 22.96
N ILE A 183 12.79 -3.26 21.82
CA ILE A 183 13.68 -4.16 21.08
C ILE A 183 15.14 -3.96 21.45
N ASP A 184 15.47 -2.90 22.20
CA ASP A 184 16.81 -2.60 22.67
C ASP A 184 16.80 -1.76 23.97
N ALA A 185 17.99 -1.51 24.54
CA ALA A 185 18.14 -0.75 25.78
C ALA A 185 17.94 0.77 25.64
N ALA A 186 18.05 1.33 24.43
CA ALA A 186 17.80 2.76 24.14
C ALA A 186 16.30 3.08 23.92
N GLY A 187 15.42 2.09 24.12
CA GLY A 187 13.97 2.26 24.13
C GLY A 187 13.31 2.24 22.75
N TYR A 188 14.00 1.78 21.70
CA TYR A 188 13.38 1.59 20.39
C TYR A 188 12.34 0.46 20.45
N ARG A 189 11.32 0.56 19.61
CA ARG A 189 10.19 -0.38 19.54
C ARG A 189 10.17 -1.18 18.25
N ALA A 190 10.60 -0.55 17.16
CA ALA A 190 10.55 -1.17 15.84
C ALA A 190 11.81 -0.87 15.03
N LEU A 191 12.10 -1.76 14.08
CA LEU A 191 13.15 -1.64 13.08
C LEU A 191 12.52 -1.53 11.69
N VAL A 192 12.99 -0.62 10.86
CA VAL A 192 12.50 -0.42 9.48
C VAL A 192 13.19 -1.40 8.55
N LEU A 193 12.41 -2.33 8.00
CA LEU A 193 12.91 -3.33 7.06
C LEU A 193 12.81 -2.88 5.60
N TYR A 194 11.85 -2.01 5.29
CA TYR A 194 11.69 -1.41 3.97
C TYR A 194 11.09 -0.02 4.08
N ALA A 195 11.61 0.95 3.31
CA ALA A 195 10.98 2.25 3.14
C ALA A 195 11.13 2.75 1.70
N SER A 196 10.01 3.21 1.14
CA SER A 196 9.93 4.01 -0.09
C SER A 196 9.08 5.25 0.18
N GLU A 197 8.92 6.11 -0.81
CA GLU A 197 8.11 7.33 -0.69
C GLU A 197 6.67 7.06 -0.24
N ARG A 198 6.12 5.87 -0.51
CA ARG A 198 4.71 5.54 -0.24
C ARG A 198 4.45 4.31 0.61
N ARG A 199 5.51 3.65 1.08
CA ARG A 199 5.42 2.32 1.71
C ARG A 199 6.46 2.18 2.81
N LEU A 200 6.04 1.63 3.93
CA LEU A 200 6.90 1.39 5.08
C LEU A 200 6.62 0.00 5.65
N THR A 201 7.67 -0.77 5.88
CA THR A 201 7.59 -2.07 6.57
C THR A 201 8.46 -2.05 7.81
N ILE A 202 7.88 -2.42 8.94
CA ILE A 202 8.55 -2.43 10.24
C ILE A 202 8.38 -3.76 10.94
N THR A 203 9.40 -4.21 11.67
CA THR A 203 9.32 -5.35 12.60
C THR A 203 9.50 -4.88 14.05
N TYR A 204 8.86 -5.57 14.99
CA TYR A 204 9.04 -5.36 16.44
C TYR A 204 10.08 -6.31 17.04
N THR A 205 11.10 -6.62 16.24
CA THR A 205 12.32 -7.35 16.64
C THR A 205 13.55 -6.58 16.15
N ARG A 206 14.76 -7.07 16.45
CA ARG A 206 16.01 -6.57 15.84
C ARG A 206 16.47 -7.37 14.62
N ARG A 207 15.70 -8.37 14.17
CA ARG A 207 16.08 -9.22 13.04
C ARG A 207 15.66 -8.57 11.73
N ASP A 208 16.52 -8.62 10.73
CA ASP A 208 16.20 -8.21 9.36
C ASP A 208 15.39 -9.29 8.63
N SER A 209 14.19 -9.59 9.15
CA SER A 209 13.36 -10.71 8.67
C SER A 209 11.90 -10.52 9.02
N ALA A 210 11.02 -10.98 8.13
CA ALA A 210 9.58 -11.10 8.39
C ALA A 210 9.18 -12.40 9.11
N ALA A 211 10.13 -13.32 9.31
CA ALA A 211 9.83 -14.67 9.78
C ALA A 211 9.59 -14.75 11.29
N VAL A 212 9.92 -13.72 12.08
CA VAL A 212 9.85 -13.78 13.54
C VAL A 212 9.20 -12.52 14.11
N GLY A 213 8.22 -12.73 14.99
CA GLY A 213 7.54 -11.68 15.73
C GLY A 213 6.62 -10.84 14.84
N TYR A 214 6.14 -9.73 15.42
CA TYR A 214 5.21 -8.85 14.74
C TYR A 214 5.88 -8.03 13.65
N LEU A 215 5.22 -7.97 12.49
CA LEU A 215 5.58 -7.11 11.37
C LEU A 215 4.36 -6.36 10.86
N ILE A 216 4.56 -5.10 10.47
CA ILE A 216 3.52 -4.23 9.94
C ILE A 216 3.96 -3.70 8.59
N HIS A 217 3.04 -3.78 7.62
CA HIS A 217 3.14 -3.04 6.37
C HIS A 217 2.20 -1.85 6.41
N LEU A 218 2.71 -0.68 6.07
CA LEU A 218 1.94 0.54 5.85
C LEU A 218 2.07 0.95 4.38
N GLU A 219 0.94 1.19 3.73
CA GLU A 219 0.89 1.57 2.31
C GLU A 219 0.07 2.85 2.13
N ASP A 220 0.36 3.57 1.04
CA ASP A 220 -0.40 4.71 0.53
C ASP A 220 -0.47 5.92 1.45
N PHE A 221 0.66 6.27 2.06
CA PHE A 221 0.87 7.55 2.76
C PHE A 221 2.21 8.14 2.35
N ASP A 222 2.42 9.44 2.55
CA ASP A 222 3.69 10.10 2.23
C ASP A 222 4.71 9.83 3.35
N VAL A 223 5.65 8.92 3.11
CA VAL A 223 6.68 8.55 4.09
C VAL A 223 7.67 9.69 4.25
N ASN A 224 8.08 10.00 5.48
CA ASN A 224 8.98 11.12 5.73
C ASN A 224 10.29 10.97 4.94
N PRO A 225 10.71 11.99 4.17
CA PRO A 225 11.87 11.89 3.29
C PRO A 225 13.18 11.63 4.03
N GLY A 226 13.31 12.05 5.30
CA GLY A 226 14.47 11.76 6.13
C GLY A 226 14.58 10.28 6.50
N LEU A 227 13.43 9.60 6.71
CA LEU A 227 13.40 8.17 6.99
C LEU A 227 13.77 7.36 5.75
N VAL A 228 13.21 7.74 4.59
CA VAL A 228 13.53 7.11 3.30
C VAL A 228 15.01 7.27 2.97
N ALA A 229 15.58 8.46 3.19
CA ALA A 229 16.99 8.72 2.95
C ALA A 229 17.90 7.86 3.85
N LEU A 230 17.63 7.80 5.16
CA LEU A 230 18.40 6.97 6.08
C LEU A 230 18.27 5.48 5.74
N TYR A 231 17.07 5.01 5.44
CA TYR A 231 16.85 3.63 5.02
C TYR A 231 17.68 3.28 3.79
N ARG A 232 17.60 4.08 2.71
CA ARG A 232 18.34 3.85 1.46
C ARG A 232 19.85 3.84 1.68
N GLN A 233 20.35 4.74 2.52
CA GLN A 233 21.77 4.79 2.89
C GLN A 233 22.22 3.49 3.56
N LEU A 234 21.45 3.01 4.55
CA LEU A 234 21.78 1.81 5.31
C LEU A 234 21.58 0.53 4.51
N ASP A 235 20.60 0.50 3.62
CA ASP A 235 20.37 -0.57 2.66
C ASP A 235 21.55 -0.72 1.70
N ALA A 236 21.98 0.39 1.08
CA ALA A 236 23.16 0.42 0.23
C ALA A 236 24.47 0.06 0.97
N ALA A 237 24.52 0.30 2.28
CA ALA A 237 25.65 -0.07 3.15
C ALA A 237 25.60 -1.54 3.63
N GLY A 238 24.69 -2.36 3.10
CA GLY A 238 24.62 -3.80 3.40
C GLY A 238 23.80 -4.17 4.64
N ARG A 239 22.93 -3.28 5.13
CA ARG A 239 21.88 -3.57 6.11
C ARG A 239 22.33 -4.10 7.48
N ALA A 240 23.62 -4.04 7.81
CA ALA A 240 24.13 -4.37 9.15
C ALA A 240 23.54 -3.47 10.25
N ARG A 241 23.02 -2.31 9.86
CA ARG A 241 22.18 -1.42 10.67
C ARG A 241 20.95 -1.04 9.87
N LEU A 242 19.84 -0.77 10.54
CA LEU A 242 18.61 -0.27 9.93
C LEU A 242 17.99 0.84 10.78
N PRO A 243 17.15 1.73 10.20
CA PRO A 243 16.47 2.77 10.97
C PRO A 243 15.64 2.14 12.11
N ALA A 244 15.66 2.77 13.28
CA ALA A 244 14.92 2.30 14.45
C ALA A 244 13.98 3.40 14.95
N LEU A 245 12.80 2.99 15.41
CA LEU A 245 11.68 3.88 15.70
C LEU A 245 11.17 3.71 17.13
N ARG A 246 10.79 4.81 17.77
CA ARG A 246 10.08 4.84 19.06
C ARG A 246 8.58 5.05 18.85
N ASN A 247 7.79 4.79 19.90
CA ASN A 247 6.37 5.16 19.90
C ASN A 247 6.21 6.67 19.69
N GLY A 248 5.30 7.08 18.80
CA GLY A 248 4.97 8.48 18.54
C GLY A 248 5.99 9.24 17.67
N GLU A 249 7.10 8.62 17.25
CA GLU A 249 7.95 9.22 16.21
C GLU A 249 7.17 9.22 14.88
N ILE A 250 7.06 10.41 14.28
CA ILE A 250 6.38 10.60 13.00
C ILE A 250 7.20 9.89 11.93
N VAL A 251 6.56 8.99 11.17
CA VAL A 251 7.16 8.28 10.04
C VAL A 251 6.67 8.80 8.69
N GLY A 252 5.67 9.67 8.68
CA GLY A 252 5.12 10.30 7.48
C GLY A 252 3.83 11.05 7.74
N VAL A 253 3.14 11.43 6.68
CA VAL A 253 1.82 12.07 6.73
C VAL A 253 0.85 11.39 5.77
N ALA A 254 -0.43 11.38 6.13
CA ALA A 254 -1.47 10.87 5.25
C ALA A 254 -1.79 11.91 4.17
N ASP A 255 -1.85 11.51 2.89
CA ASP A 255 -2.07 12.41 1.77
C ASP A 255 -3.28 12.07 0.89
N GLY A 256 -3.72 10.82 0.89
CA GLY A 256 -4.90 10.34 0.17
C GLY A 256 -6.20 10.28 0.98
N GLY A 257 -6.22 10.81 2.21
CA GLY A 257 -7.35 10.67 3.16
C GLY A 257 -7.59 9.24 3.65
N ALA A 258 -6.63 8.35 3.40
CA ALA A 258 -6.56 7.03 3.99
C ALA A 258 -5.11 6.54 4.11
N VAL A 259 -4.89 5.49 4.90
CA VAL A 259 -3.65 4.70 4.97
C VAL A 259 -4.03 3.24 5.06
N LYS A 260 -3.23 2.34 4.47
CA LYS A 260 -3.48 0.90 4.57
C LYS A 260 -2.53 0.24 5.55
N ILE A 261 -3.01 -0.78 6.25
CA ILE A 261 -2.24 -1.58 7.20
C ILE A 261 -2.45 -3.08 7.01
N ALA A 262 -1.35 -3.84 6.90
CA ALA A 262 -1.36 -5.29 7.05
C ALA A 262 -0.53 -5.67 8.28
N THR A 263 -1.00 -6.71 8.98
CA THR A 263 -0.35 -7.23 10.19
C THR A 263 0.15 -8.64 9.94
N ARG A 264 1.32 -8.94 10.50
CA ARG A 264 1.88 -10.30 10.51
C ARG A 264 2.36 -10.67 11.90
N ASP A 265 2.32 -11.97 12.17
CA ASP A 265 3.02 -12.60 13.28
C ASP A 265 3.80 -13.79 12.75
N THR A 266 5.13 -13.74 12.90
CA THR A 266 6.03 -14.87 12.62
C THR A 266 5.78 -15.46 11.23
N GLY A 267 5.79 -14.57 10.22
CA GLY A 267 5.59 -14.92 8.81
C GLY A 267 4.13 -15.04 8.36
N ARG A 268 3.14 -15.15 9.25
CA ARG A 268 1.72 -15.30 8.86
C ARG A 268 1.00 -13.96 8.82
N PHE A 269 0.22 -13.70 7.76
CA PHE A 269 -0.70 -12.55 7.72
C PHE A 269 -1.90 -12.78 8.62
N LEU A 270 -2.28 -11.74 9.35
CA LEU A 270 -3.41 -11.74 10.29
C LEU A 270 -4.46 -10.71 9.87
N ASP A 271 -5.66 -10.81 10.45
CA ASP A 271 -6.72 -9.81 10.24
C ASP A 271 -6.46 -8.57 11.11
N PRO A 272 -6.13 -7.41 10.51
CA PRO A 272 -5.84 -6.18 11.25
C PRO A 272 -7.06 -5.61 11.98
N ARG A 273 -8.28 -6.13 11.74
CA ARG A 273 -9.50 -5.73 12.46
C ARG A 273 -9.67 -6.46 13.80
N THR A 274 -8.81 -7.43 14.10
CA THR A 274 -8.94 -8.26 15.32
C THR A 274 -8.76 -7.40 16.56
N CYS A 275 -9.85 -7.14 17.28
CA CYS A 275 -9.87 -6.14 18.34
C CYS A 275 -8.95 -6.48 19.51
N LYS A 276 -8.96 -7.75 19.92
CA LYS A 276 -8.25 -8.23 21.09
C LYS A 276 -6.73 -8.17 20.91
N ASP A 277 -6.26 -8.20 19.66
CA ASP A 277 -4.83 -8.25 19.35
C ASP A 277 -4.31 -6.84 19.06
N TRP A 278 -5.07 -6.02 18.34
CA TRP A 278 -4.55 -4.75 17.80
C TRP A 278 -5.24 -3.48 18.34
N TRP A 279 -6.35 -3.62 19.08
CA TRP A 279 -7.26 -2.52 19.43
C TRP A 279 -7.79 -2.62 20.87
N ASN A 280 -6.91 -2.87 21.85
CA ASN A 280 -7.30 -3.08 23.26
C ASN A 280 -8.11 -1.93 23.88
N GLY A 281 -7.94 -0.69 23.38
CA GLY A 281 -8.72 0.47 23.81
C GLY A 281 -10.18 0.49 23.32
N TYR A 282 -10.58 -0.46 22.47
CA TYR A 282 -11.85 -0.47 21.72
C TYR A 282 -12.58 -1.81 21.77
N LEU A 283 -12.34 -2.62 22.82
CA LEU A 283 -12.94 -3.95 22.96
C LEU A 283 -14.48 -3.91 23.05
N ASP A 284 -15.04 -2.81 23.55
CA ASP A 284 -16.48 -2.56 23.61
C ASP A 284 -17.14 -2.45 22.23
N GLN A 285 -16.37 -2.05 21.20
CA GLN A 285 -16.83 -1.99 19.81
C GLN A 285 -16.72 -3.34 19.09
N CYS A 286 -16.15 -4.36 19.74
CA CYS A 286 -15.87 -5.66 19.16
C CYS A 286 -17.07 -6.62 19.23
N THR A 287 -18.15 -6.24 18.55
CA THR A 287 -19.45 -6.92 18.64
C THR A 287 -19.62 -8.06 17.63
N VAL A 288 -18.83 -8.09 16.56
CA VAL A 288 -18.93 -9.10 15.50
C VAL A 288 -18.02 -10.29 15.80
N GLN A 289 -18.62 -11.48 15.94
CA GLN A 289 -17.91 -12.74 16.15
C GLN A 289 -17.67 -13.45 14.81
N LEU A 290 -16.44 -13.87 14.57
CA LEU A 290 -16.04 -14.65 13.41
C LEU A 290 -15.39 -15.97 13.85
N ARG A 291 -15.45 -16.97 12.97
CA ARG A 291 -14.83 -18.27 13.24
C ARG A 291 -13.32 -18.15 13.19
N ARG A 292 -12.64 -18.62 14.25
CA ARG A 292 -11.17 -18.71 14.28
C ARG A 292 -10.65 -19.56 13.11
N PRO A 293 -9.64 -19.09 12.38
CA PRO A 293 -8.97 -19.90 11.37
C PRO A 293 -8.30 -21.13 12.00
N PRO A 294 -8.12 -22.23 11.25
CA PRO A 294 -7.28 -23.33 11.70
C PRO A 294 -5.84 -22.83 11.94
N LYS A 295 -5.19 -23.41 12.95
CA LYS A 295 -3.79 -23.10 13.27
C LYS A 295 -2.89 -23.51 12.14
#